data_AF-A0A946HIH6-F1
#
_entry.id   AF-A0A946HIH6-F1
#
_cell.length_a   1.000
_cell.length_b   1.000
_cell.length_c   1.000
_cell.angle_alpha   90.00
_cell.angle_beta   90.00
_cell.angle_gamma   90.00
#
_symmetry.space_group_name_H-M   'P 1'
#
loop_
_entity.id
_entity.type
_entity.pdbx_description
1 polymer ?
#
loop_
_entity_poly.entity_id
_entity_poly.type
_entity_poly.pdbx_seq_one_letter_code
_entity_poly.pdbx_strand_id
1 'polypeptide(L)'
;DWRSDWGDAPIESAPFVAEWTTIATEARHTFTHFHLRLLVKTALVPNGCQTACGSFLPAKDFRPSDLPTVMRKAFDLTQSP
;
A
#
# COMPACT_ATOMS: atom_id res chain seq x y z
N ASP A 1 -10.27 7.53 16.96
CA ASP A 1 -11.15 8.23 16.02
C ASP A 1 -10.60 8.00 14.62
N TRP A 2 -11.22 7.14 13.79
CA TRP A 2 -10.64 6.66 12.53
C TRP A 2 -11.46 7.06 11.29
N ARG A 3 -12.51 7.87 11.47
CA ARG A 3 -13.30 8.38 10.34
C ARG A 3 -12.76 9.75 9.93
N SER A 4 -12.26 9.84 8.70
CA SER A 4 -12.13 11.10 7.99
C SER A 4 -13.52 11.75 7.87
N ASP A 5 -13.60 13.05 8.11
CA ASP A 5 -14.83 13.82 7.92
C ASP A 5 -15.28 13.66 6.45
N TRP A 6 -16.55 13.36 6.20
CA TRP A 6 -17.06 12.85 4.91
C TRP A 6 -17.06 13.89 3.77
N GLY A 7 -16.38 15.04 3.94
CA GLY A 7 -16.40 16.16 3.01
C GLY A 7 -15.03 16.67 2.54
N ASP A 8 -13.92 16.31 3.21
CA ASP A 8 -12.57 16.72 2.80
C ASP A 8 -11.88 15.59 2.04
N ALA A 9 -11.15 15.94 0.98
CA ALA A 9 -10.31 14.97 0.28
C ALA A 9 -9.35 14.33 1.29
N PRO A 10 -9.26 12.98 1.36
CA PRO A 10 -8.43 12.32 2.36
C PRO A 10 -6.98 12.81 2.23
N ILE A 11 -6.47 13.39 3.32
CA ILE A 11 -5.07 13.83 3.38
C ILE A 11 -4.19 12.60 3.33
N GLU A 12 -3.29 12.55 2.35
CA GLU A 12 -2.33 11.45 2.26
C GLU A 12 -1.44 11.43 3.50
N SER A 13 -1.46 10.31 4.22
CA SER A 13 -0.60 10.07 5.39
C SER A 13 0.38 8.96 5.06
N ALA A 14 1.40 9.31 4.26
CA ALA A 14 2.46 8.37 3.90
C ALA A 14 3.25 7.95 5.17
N PRO A 15 3.70 6.68 5.27
CA PRO A 15 4.36 6.16 6.47
C PRO A 15 5.75 6.77 6.75
N PHE A 16 6.36 7.36 5.72
CA PHE A 16 7.64 8.08 5.76
C PHE A 16 7.78 8.96 4.51
N VAL A 17 8.74 9.88 4.55
CA VAL A 17 9.08 10.77 3.43
C VAL A 17 9.87 9.99 2.38
N ALA A 18 9.38 9.95 1.15
CA ALA A 18 10.05 9.34 0.01
C ALA A 18 9.48 9.88 -1.31
N GLU A 19 10.19 9.59 -2.41
CA GLU A 19 9.71 9.85 -3.77
C GLU A 19 8.76 8.73 -4.21
N TRP A 20 7.46 8.94 -3.99
CA TRP A 20 6.43 7.97 -4.31
C TRP A 20 6.01 8.05 -5.78
N THR A 21 6.06 6.91 -6.48
CA THR A 21 5.56 6.74 -7.84
C THR A 21 4.23 5.97 -7.83
N THR A 22 3.21 6.55 -8.46
CA THR A 22 1.89 5.93 -8.59
C THR A 22 1.88 4.89 -9.70
N ILE A 23 1.37 3.70 -9.40
CA ILE A 23 1.08 2.68 -10.40
C ILE A 23 -0.21 3.06 -11.13
N ALA A 24 -0.21 2.98 -12.46
CA ALA A 24 -1.33 3.42 -13.29
C ALA A 24 -2.61 2.59 -13.09
N THR A 25 -2.48 1.35 -12.61
CA THR A 25 -3.59 0.44 -12.35
C THR A 25 -3.96 0.41 -10.87
N GLU A 26 -5.26 0.22 -10.60
CA GLU A 26 -5.78 0.12 -9.24
C GLU A 26 -5.94 -1.34 -8.80
N ALA A 27 -5.64 -1.63 -7.54
CA ALA A 27 -6.03 -2.89 -6.94
C ALA A 27 -7.51 -2.86 -6.56
N ARG A 28 -8.27 -3.85 -7.02
CA ARG A 28 -9.72 -3.94 -6.79
C ARG A 28 -10.07 -5.17 -5.96
N HIS A 29 -10.86 -4.97 -4.90
CA HIS A 29 -11.34 -6.04 -4.04
C HIS A 29 -12.80 -5.83 -3.67
N THR A 30 -13.59 -6.91 -3.74
CA THR A 30 -15.00 -6.88 -3.36
C THR A 30 -15.15 -7.50 -1.99
N PHE A 31 -15.57 -6.69 -1.03
CA PHE A 31 -16.11 -7.17 0.24
C PHE A 31 -17.62 -7.37 0.10
N THR A 32 -18.24 -8.07 1.05
CA THR A 32 -19.69 -8.35 1.00
C THR A 32 -20.55 -7.09 0.97
N HIS A 33 -20.07 -5.99 1.56
CA HIS A 33 -20.83 -4.74 1.70
C HIS A 33 -20.38 -3.61 0.77
N PHE A 34 -19.18 -3.70 0.19
CA PHE A 34 -18.62 -2.62 -0.63
C PHE A 34 -17.49 -3.11 -1.54
N HIS A 35 -17.16 -2.29 -2.54
CA HIS A 35 -15.98 -2.48 -3.38
C HIS A 35 -14.86 -1.52 -2.95
N LEU A 36 -13.70 -2.07 -2.66
CA LEU A 36 -12.49 -1.30 -2.40
C LEU A 36 -11.69 -1.14 -3.70
N ARG A 37 -11.29 0.10 -3.98
CA ARG A 37 -10.33 0.47 -5.03
C ARG A 37 -9.14 1.14 -4.35
N LEU A 38 -7.94 0.62 -4.59
CA LEU A 38 -6.71 1.17 -4.02
C LEU A 38 -5.82 1.72 -5.13
N LEU A 39 -5.42 2.98 -4.96
CA LEU A 39 -4.29 3.55 -5.68
C LEU A 39 -3.02 3.00 -5.03
N VAL A 40 -2.19 2.30 -5.81
CA VAL A 40 -0.93 1.73 -5.31
C VAL A 40 0.22 2.66 -5.66
N LYS A 41 1.06 2.98 -4.69
CA LYS A 41 2.29 3.77 -4.87
C LYS A 41 3.49 2.96 -4.39
N THR A 42 4.63 3.14 -5.04
CA THR A 42 5.91 2.53 -4.67
C THR A 42 6.98 3.60 -4.51
N ALA A 43 7.99 3.35 -3.68
CA ALA A 43 9.12 4.24 -3.53
C ALA A 43 10.39 3.41 -3.29
N LEU A 44 11.51 3.86 -3.83
CA LEU A 44 12.82 3.33 -3.48
C LEU A 44 13.38 4.15 -2.32
N VAL A 45 13.82 3.46 -1.26
CA VAL A 45 14.37 4.09 -0.07
C VAL A 45 15.76 3.55 0.26
N PRO A 46 16.61 4.35 0.94
CA PRO A 46 17.89 3.87 1.45
C PRO A 46 17.72 2.72 2.45
N ASN A 47 18.74 1.86 2.54
CA ASN A 47 18.81 0.86 3.59
C ASN A 47 18.79 1.55 4.98
N GLY A 48 17.97 1.03 5.89
CA GLY A 48 17.81 1.61 7.23
C GLY A 48 16.83 2.79 7.30
N CYS A 49 16.04 3.04 6.26
CA CYS A 49 14.93 4.00 6.30
C CYS A 49 14.02 3.72 7.50
N GLN A 50 13.80 4.73 8.33
CA GLN A 50 12.90 4.66 9.47
C GLN A 50 11.46 4.90 9.02
N THR A 51 10.54 4.08 9.51
CA THR A 51 9.10 4.20 9.26
C THR A 51 8.37 4.51 10.56
N ALA A 52 7.31 5.29 10.50
CA ALA A 52 6.46 5.57 11.66
C ALA A 52 5.71 4.31 12.15
N CYS A 53 5.56 3.30 11.28
CA CYS A 53 4.92 2.03 11.61
C CYS A 53 5.50 0.84 10.83
N GLY A 54 5.52 -0.32 11.46
CA GLY A 54 6.01 -1.56 10.86
C GLY A 54 7.53 -1.62 10.67
N SER A 55 7.99 -2.55 9.85
CA SER A 55 9.41 -2.76 9.54
C SER A 55 9.56 -3.31 8.12
N PHE A 56 10.67 -2.99 7.45
CA PHE A 56 11.02 -3.61 6.18
C PHE A 56 11.47 -5.06 6.41
N LEU A 57 10.95 -5.98 5.60
CA LEU A 57 11.36 -7.38 5.60
C LEU A 57 12.39 -7.63 4.48
N PRO A 58 13.46 -8.41 4.74
CA PRO A 58 14.32 -8.89 3.67
C PRO A 58 13.52 -9.71 2.64
N ALA A 59 13.87 -9.60 1.36
CA ALA A 59 13.16 -10.32 0.29
C ALA A 59 13.08 -11.85 0.53
N LYS A 60 14.13 -12.44 1.11
CA LYS A 60 14.16 -13.87 1.46
C LYS A 60 13.14 -14.28 2.53
N ASP A 61 12.67 -13.34 3.35
CA ASP A 61 11.74 -13.58 4.45
C ASP A 61 10.30 -13.14 4.09
N PHE A 62 10.12 -12.48 2.93
CA PHE A 62 8.84 -12.05 2.43
C PHE A 62 8.18 -13.12 1.53
N ARG A 63 6.92 -13.45 1.79
CA ARG A 63 6.12 -14.35 0.96
C ARG A 63 4.78 -13.69 0.62
N PRO A 64 4.45 -13.46 -0.68
CA PRO A 64 3.16 -12.90 -1.07
C PRO A 64 1.95 -13.72 -0.58
N SER A 65 2.14 -15.02 -0.33
CA SER A 65 1.12 -15.91 0.22
C SER A 65 0.62 -15.49 1.60
N ASP A 66 1.46 -14.84 2.39
CA ASP A 66 1.21 -14.50 3.78
C ASP A 66 0.40 -13.20 3.89
N LEU A 67 0.29 -12.45 2.79
CA LEU A 67 -0.51 -11.26 2.72
C LEU A 67 -2.01 -11.59 2.63
N PRO A 68 -2.88 -10.82 3.32
CA PRO A 68 -4.31 -10.83 3.03
C PRO A 68 -4.58 -10.59 1.53
N THR A 69 -5.65 -11.17 0.98
CA THR A 69 -5.91 -11.18 -0.48
C THR A 69 -5.92 -9.78 -1.11
N VAL A 70 -6.42 -8.77 -0.41
CA VAL A 70 -6.40 -7.38 -0.87
C VAL A 70 -4.97 -6.82 -0.98
N MET A 71 -4.11 -7.10 0.02
CA MET A 71 -2.72 -6.63 0.05
C MET A 71 -1.85 -7.37 -0.96
N ARG A 72 -2.12 -8.66 -1.18
CA ARG A 72 -1.47 -9.46 -2.22
C ARG A 72 -1.74 -8.89 -3.62
N LYS A 73 -3.00 -8.56 -3.92
CA LYS A 73 -3.35 -7.90 -5.19
C LYS A 73 -2.60 -6.58 -5.39
N ALA A 74 -2.44 -5.78 -4.33
CA ALA A 74 -1.67 -4.54 -4.41
C ALA A 74 -0.18 -4.83 -4.68
N PHE A 75 0.39 -5.84 -4.03
CA PHE A 75 1.76 -6.28 -4.29
C PHE A 75 1.95 -6.80 -5.72
N ASP A 76 1.03 -7.60 -6.25
CA ASP A 76 1.14 -8.17 -7.60
C ASP A 76 1.19 -7.08 -8.69
N LEU A 77 0.53 -5.94 -8.48
CA LEU A 77 0.64 -4.78 -9.39
C LEU A 77 2.05 -4.20 -9.47
N THR A 78 2.83 -4.31 -8.40
CA THR A 78 4.24 -3.84 -8.39
C THR A 78 5.19 -4.75 -9.16
N GLN A 79 4.76 -5.99 -9.44
CA GLN A 79 5.56 -7.00 -10.13
C GLN A 79 5.24 -7.07 -11.63
N SER A 80 4.14 -6.44 -12.04
CA SER A 80 3.71 -6.38 -13.43
C SER A 80 4.43 -5.21 -14.12
N PRO A 81 5.01 -5.42 -15.32
CA PRO A 81 5.70 -4.37 -16.06
C PRO A 81 4.77 -3.23 -16.52
#